data_AF-A0A924NHC3-F1
#
_entry.id   AF-A0A924NHC3-F1
#
_cell.length_a   1.000
_cell.length_b   1.000
_cell.length_c   1.000
_cell.angle_alpha   90.00
_cell.angle_beta   90.00
_cell.angle_gamma   90.00
#
_symmetry.space_group_name_H-M   'P 1'
#
loop_
_entity.id
_entity.type
_entity.pdbx_description
1 polymer ?
#
loop_
_entity_poly.entity_id
_entity_poly.type
_entity_poly.pdbx_seq_one_letter_code
_entity_poly.pdbx_strand_id
1 'polypeptide(L)'
;MTLHAIELDQPQPVHRSFRLTRPGCDLALQSQVRPALVLPEREGRALLAAAQRHDVSSGGSYSAGPAGVQVWSAPWHGVGGSRGDSLHLGSVDWSYDTPVRHYITVYRVLVTADGVGAGESTFTLLQRVLGLAGLGTSEESLRMQVPPPRDPFRSNLRREQ
;
A
#
# COMPACT_ATOMS: atom_id res chain seq x y z
N MET A 1 2.65 -35.31 20.52
CA MET A 1 2.73 -33.83 20.40
C MET A 1 1.89 -33.43 19.21
N THR A 2 0.71 -32.87 19.46
CA THR A 2 -0.26 -32.53 18.41
C THR A 2 -0.02 -31.10 17.97
N LEU A 3 0.44 -30.90 16.73
CA LEU A 3 0.61 -29.58 16.13
C LEU A 3 -0.77 -28.99 15.83
N HIS A 4 -1.22 -28.04 16.65
CA HIS A 4 -2.37 -27.21 16.33
C HIS A 4 -1.95 -26.17 15.29
N ALA A 5 -2.22 -26.45 14.01
CA ALA A 5 -2.16 -25.44 12.97
C ALA A 5 -3.32 -24.46 13.20
N ILE A 6 -3.00 -23.23 13.60
CA ILE A 6 -3.97 -22.14 13.68
C ILE A 6 -4.18 -21.66 12.24
N GLU A 7 -5.30 -22.06 11.65
CA GLU A 7 -5.75 -21.56 10.36
C GLU A 7 -6.11 -20.08 10.53
N LEU A 8 -5.20 -19.20 10.13
CA LEU A 8 -5.41 -17.76 10.16
C LEU A 8 -6.25 -17.39 8.93
N ASP A 9 -7.48 -16.97 9.20
CA ASP A 9 -8.46 -16.56 8.20
C ASP A 9 -7.84 -15.53 7.25
N GLN A 10 -8.00 -15.76 5.96
CA GLN A 10 -7.42 -14.88 4.94
C GLN A 10 -8.17 -13.54 5.00
N PRO A 11 -7.47 -12.38 4.95
CA PRO A 11 -8.15 -11.09 5.00
C PRO A 11 -9.09 -10.95 3.80
N GLN A 12 -10.39 -11.07 4.05
CA GLN A 12 -11.41 -10.96 3.02
C GLN A 12 -11.49 -9.50 2.56
N PRO A 13 -11.30 -9.20 1.27
CA PRO A 13 -11.42 -7.84 0.77
C PRO A 13 -12.87 -7.37 0.95
N VAL A 14 -13.07 -6.38 1.83
CA VAL A 14 -14.39 -5.82 2.17
C VAL A 14 -15.01 -5.07 0.98
N HIS A 15 -14.20 -4.68 -0.02
CA HIS A 15 -14.64 -3.91 -1.18
C HIS A 15 -14.47 -4.67 -2.50
N ARG A 16 -15.53 -4.68 -3.32
CA ARG A 16 -15.60 -5.36 -4.64
C ARG A 16 -14.57 -4.89 -5.68
N SER A 17 -13.83 -3.81 -5.42
CA SER A 17 -12.78 -3.30 -6.31
C SER A 17 -11.66 -2.63 -5.53
N PHE A 18 -10.70 -3.42 -5.06
CA PHE A 18 -9.46 -2.91 -4.49
C PHE A 18 -8.50 -2.51 -5.62
N ARG A 19 -8.58 -1.27 -6.11
CA ARG A 19 -7.57 -0.69 -7.02
C ARG A 19 -6.86 0.43 -6.28
N LEU A 20 -5.54 0.30 -6.09
CA LEU A 20 -4.72 1.26 -5.37
C LEU A 20 -4.78 2.67 -5.97
N THR A 21 -4.83 2.75 -7.30
CA THR A 21 -5.11 3.98 -8.03
C THR A 21 -6.41 3.87 -8.81
N ARG A 22 -7.28 4.86 -8.63
CA ARG A 22 -8.54 4.99 -9.37
C ARG A 22 -8.27 5.70 -10.71
N PRO A 23 -8.93 5.28 -11.81
CA PRO A 23 -9.00 6.08 -13.03
C PRO A 23 -9.60 7.49 -12.73
N GLY A 24 -8.88 8.54 -13.13
CA GLY A 24 -9.28 9.94 -12.90
C GLY A 24 -8.81 10.56 -11.57
N CYS A 25 -7.99 9.84 -10.79
CA CYS A 25 -7.27 10.43 -9.67
C CYS A 25 -5.88 10.85 -10.18
N ASP A 26 -5.60 12.14 -10.21
CA ASP A 26 -4.33 12.66 -10.71
C ASP A 26 -3.20 12.27 -9.74
N LEU A 27 -2.35 11.36 -10.17
CA LEU A 27 -1.16 10.97 -9.43
C LEU A 27 -0.15 12.14 -9.46
N ALA A 28 0.17 12.68 -8.29
CA ALA A 28 1.06 13.83 -8.17
C ALA A 28 2.50 13.43 -7.80
N LEU A 29 2.67 12.51 -6.84
CA LEU A 29 3.99 12.04 -6.40
C LEU A 29 4.04 10.51 -6.39
N GLN A 30 5.22 9.96 -6.67
CA GLN A 30 5.50 8.53 -6.59
C GLN A 30 6.93 8.28 -6.12
N SER A 31 7.10 7.38 -5.15
CA SER A 31 8.41 6.89 -4.71
C SER A 31 8.44 5.36 -4.73
N GLN A 32 9.57 4.81 -5.13
CA GLN A 32 9.85 3.38 -4.95
C GLN A 32 10.52 3.19 -3.59
N VAL A 33 10.15 2.14 -2.86
CA VAL A 33 10.82 1.77 -1.61
C VAL A 33 12.03 0.91 -1.97
N ARG A 34 13.24 1.40 -1.68
CA ARG A 34 14.51 0.77 -2.05
C ARG A 34 15.50 0.77 -0.88
N PRO A 35 16.02 -0.41 -0.45
CA PRO A 35 15.50 -1.74 -0.81
C PRO A 35 14.02 -1.86 -0.41
N ALA A 36 13.29 -2.79 -1.05
CA ALA A 36 11.89 -3.01 -0.68
C ALA A 36 11.80 -3.33 0.82
N LEU A 37 10.83 -2.74 1.50
CA LEU A 37 10.62 -2.99 2.91
C LEU A 37 9.86 -4.31 3.06
N VAL A 38 10.52 -5.29 3.66
CA VAL A 38 9.96 -6.63 3.88
C VAL A 38 9.50 -6.74 5.33
N LEU A 39 8.20 -6.86 5.52
CA LEU A 39 7.59 -7.08 6.83
C LEU A 39 7.43 -8.60 7.06
N PRO A 40 8.03 -9.16 8.13
CA PRO A 40 7.79 -10.53 8.54
C PRO A 40 6.31 -10.77 8.85
N GLU A 41 5.91 -12.04 8.83
CA GLU A 41 4.53 -12.49 9.04
C GLU A 41 3.80 -11.76 10.17
N ARG A 42 4.41 -11.68 11.36
CA ARG A 42 3.78 -11.04 12.53
C ARG A 42 3.47 -9.56 12.28
N GLU A 43 4.42 -8.84 11.68
CA GLU A 43 4.30 -7.41 11.41
C GLU A 43 3.35 -7.14 10.26
N GLY A 44 3.40 -7.94 9.19
CA GLY A 44 2.47 -7.85 8.08
C GLY A 44 1.02 -8.10 8.51
N ARG A 45 0.78 -9.13 9.34
CA ARG A 45 -0.55 -9.38 9.93
C ARG A 45 -0.99 -8.23 10.82
N ALA A 46 -0.11 -7.71 11.68
CA ALA A 46 -0.42 -6.60 12.57
C ALA A 46 -0.83 -5.35 11.79
N LEU A 47 -0.11 -5.05 10.70
CA LEU A 47 -0.42 -3.92 9.82
C LEU A 47 -1.78 -4.07 9.14
N LEU A 48 -2.06 -5.24 8.54
CA LEU A 48 -3.36 -5.50 7.92
C LEU A 48 -4.51 -5.42 8.92
N ALA A 49 -4.36 -6.05 10.08
CA ALA A 49 -5.38 -6.01 11.13
C ALA A 49 -5.61 -4.58 11.65
N ALA A 50 -4.54 -3.79 11.78
CA ALA A 50 -4.66 -2.38 12.19
C ALA A 50 -5.36 -1.54 11.11
N ALA A 51 -5.00 -1.71 9.84
CA ALA A 51 -5.66 -0.99 8.74
C ALA A 51 -7.14 -1.36 8.63
N GLN A 52 -7.51 -2.63 8.86
CA GLN A 52 -8.91 -3.09 8.91
C GLN A 52 -9.69 -2.50 10.10
N ARG A 53 -9.07 -2.36 11.28
CA ARG A 53 -9.70 -1.68 12.43
C ARG A 53 -9.98 -0.20 12.15
N HIS A 54 -9.17 0.42 11.31
CA HIS A 54 -9.33 1.81 10.89
C HIS A 54 -9.89 1.92 9.46
N ASP A 55 -10.72 0.97 9.05
CA ASP A 55 -11.29 0.95 7.71
C ASP A 55 -12.27 2.12 7.48
N VAL A 56 -12.28 2.68 6.27
CA VAL A 56 -13.14 3.79 5.84
C VAL A 56 -14.62 3.50 6.02
N SER A 57 -15.05 2.25 5.91
CA SER A 57 -16.44 1.83 6.14
C SER A 57 -16.81 1.74 7.62
N SER A 58 -15.81 1.72 8.51
CA SER A 58 -15.96 1.54 9.96
C SER A 58 -15.57 2.79 10.76
N GLY A 59 -15.62 3.97 10.12
CA GLY A 59 -15.30 5.23 10.79
C GLY A 59 -13.82 5.60 10.79
N GLY A 60 -12.97 4.88 10.04
CA GLY A 60 -11.55 5.19 9.87
C GLY A 60 -11.23 5.83 8.51
N SER A 61 -9.96 5.76 8.10
CA SER A 61 -9.42 6.46 6.93
C SER A 61 -8.64 5.55 5.98
N TYR A 62 -8.65 4.24 6.21
CA TYR A 62 -7.87 3.29 5.43
C TYR A 62 -8.78 2.36 4.65
N SER A 63 -8.33 1.89 3.50
CA SER A 63 -8.94 0.74 2.84
C SER A 63 -7.82 -0.21 2.48
N ALA A 64 -7.78 -1.39 3.09
CA ALA A 64 -6.68 -2.34 2.95
C ALA A 64 -7.08 -3.55 2.13
N GLY A 65 -6.12 -4.12 1.41
CA GLY A 65 -6.31 -5.32 0.62
C GLY A 65 -5.00 -6.04 0.31
N PRO A 66 -5.05 -7.15 -0.44
CA PRO A 66 -3.87 -7.96 -0.74
C PRO A 66 -2.75 -7.22 -1.47
N ALA A 67 -3.07 -6.14 -2.19
CA ALA A 67 -2.11 -5.37 -2.99
C ALA A 67 -1.59 -4.11 -2.30
N GLY A 68 -2.12 -3.74 -1.13
CA GLY A 68 -1.70 -2.52 -0.45
C GLY A 68 -2.73 -1.96 0.53
N VAL A 69 -2.58 -0.68 0.83
CA VAL A 69 -3.55 0.12 1.56
C VAL A 69 -3.70 1.48 0.91
N GLN A 70 -4.94 1.94 0.84
CA GLN A 70 -5.30 3.30 0.44
C GLN A 70 -5.54 4.15 1.68
N VAL A 71 -5.16 5.43 1.59
CA VAL A 71 -5.36 6.43 2.63
C VAL A 71 -6.35 7.48 2.12
N TRP A 72 -7.34 7.77 2.94
CA TRP A 72 -8.45 8.67 2.63
C TRP A 72 -8.52 9.82 3.63
N SER A 73 -9.08 10.96 3.20
CA SER A 73 -9.18 12.15 4.04
C SER A 73 -10.13 11.96 5.23
N ALA A 74 -11.15 11.11 5.07
CA ALA A 74 -12.18 10.89 6.08
C ALA A 74 -12.88 9.52 5.87
N PRO A 75 -13.66 9.07 6.86
CA PRO A 75 -14.54 7.92 6.70
C PRO A 75 -15.54 8.14 5.55
N TRP A 76 -15.91 7.03 4.93
CA TRP A 76 -16.91 7.03 3.88
C TRP A 76 -18.30 7.23 4.48
N HIS A 77 -18.99 8.27 4.01
CA HIS A 77 -20.29 8.72 4.54
C HIS A 77 -21.33 8.95 3.43
N GLY A 78 -21.01 8.59 2.19
CA GLY A 78 -21.92 8.68 1.06
C GLY A 78 -22.98 7.60 1.08
N VAL A 79 -24.05 7.82 0.32
CA VAL A 79 -25.17 6.87 0.17
C VAL A 79 -24.65 5.48 -0.18
N GLY A 80 -25.16 4.46 0.52
CA GLY A 80 -24.77 3.06 0.31
C GLY A 80 -23.35 2.71 0.75
N GLY A 81 -22.76 3.48 1.68
CA GLY A 81 -21.37 3.29 2.11
C GLY A 81 -20.35 3.73 1.07
N SER A 82 -20.75 4.62 0.15
CA SER A 82 -19.84 5.22 -0.81
C SER A 82 -18.98 6.31 -0.15
N ARG A 83 -17.94 6.75 -0.84
CA ARG A 83 -16.96 7.72 -0.30
C ARG A 83 -17.54 9.06 0.18
N GLY A 84 -18.70 9.48 -0.34
CA GLY A 84 -19.20 10.84 -0.12
C GLY A 84 -18.16 11.88 -0.57
N ASP A 85 -17.85 12.82 0.32
CA ASP A 85 -16.84 13.86 0.10
C ASP A 85 -15.41 13.41 0.46
N SER A 86 -15.22 12.14 0.84
CA SER A 86 -13.89 11.62 1.15
C SER A 86 -13.01 11.60 -0.11
N LEU A 87 -11.80 12.15 0.06
CA LEU A 87 -10.78 12.29 -0.98
C LEU A 87 -9.72 11.21 -0.79
N HIS A 88 -9.26 10.63 -1.90
CA HIS A 88 -8.18 9.67 -1.88
C HIS A 88 -6.85 10.42 -1.81
N LEU A 89 -6.09 10.24 -0.73
CA LEU A 89 -4.82 10.95 -0.51
C LEU A 89 -3.64 10.21 -1.15
N GLY A 90 -3.72 8.89 -1.24
CA GLY A 90 -2.67 8.07 -1.84
C GLY A 90 -2.70 6.63 -1.36
N SER A 91 -1.68 5.87 -1.75
CA SER A 91 -1.58 4.45 -1.43
C SER A 91 -0.16 4.01 -1.11
N VAL A 92 -0.07 2.95 -0.32
CA VAL A 92 1.15 2.15 -0.13
C VAL A 92 0.90 0.79 -0.76
N ASP A 93 1.76 0.43 -1.71
CA ASP A 93 1.63 -0.78 -2.49
C ASP A 93 2.58 -1.85 -1.98
N TRP A 94 2.05 -3.06 -1.85
CA TRP A 94 2.82 -4.21 -1.46
C TRP A 94 2.44 -5.48 -2.22
N SER A 95 3.34 -6.44 -2.24
CA SER A 95 2.98 -7.82 -2.52
C SER A 95 2.72 -8.57 -1.21
N TYR A 96 1.71 -9.41 -1.22
CA TYR A 96 1.41 -10.37 -0.17
C TYR A 96 1.81 -11.78 -0.65
N ASP A 97 2.26 -12.64 0.25
CA ASP A 97 2.63 -14.04 -0.03
C ASP A 97 3.81 -14.28 -1.01
N THR A 98 4.65 -13.27 -1.26
CA THR A 98 5.84 -13.42 -2.12
C THR A 98 7.05 -12.74 -1.49
N PRO A 99 8.22 -13.41 -1.37
CA PRO A 99 8.54 -14.79 -1.74
C PRO A 99 8.16 -15.86 -0.69
N VAL A 100 7.75 -15.46 0.52
CA VAL A 100 7.36 -16.35 1.62
C VAL A 100 5.91 -16.07 2.00
N ARG A 101 5.15 -17.12 2.32
CA ARG A 101 3.76 -17.01 2.78
C ARG A 101 3.67 -16.04 3.97
N HIS A 102 2.67 -15.17 3.93
CA HIS A 102 2.33 -14.15 4.92
C HIS A 102 3.30 -12.98 5.06
N TYR A 103 4.27 -12.83 4.17
CA TYR A 103 5.13 -11.64 4.15
C TYR A 103 4.47 -10.52 3.35
N ILE A 104 4.69 -9.29 3.80
CA ILE A 104 4.35 -8.08 3.05
C ILE A 104 5.64 -7.47 2.54
N THR A 105 5.76 -7.32 1.22
CA THR A 105 6.89 -6.59 0.61
C THR A 105 6.38 -5.26 0.07
N VAL A 106 6.64 -4.17 0.79
CA VAL A 106 6.28 -2.82 0.37
C VAL A 106 7.30 -2.32 -0.65
N TYR A 107 6.83 -1.93 -1.83
CA TYR A 107 7.71 -1.56 -2.94
C TYR A 107 7.42 -0.17 -3.52
N ARG A 108 6.24 0.41 -3.27
CA ARG A 108 5.88 1.71 -3.84
C ARG A 108 4.92 2.50 -2.97
N VAL A 109 5.05 3.82 -3.04
CA VAL A 109 4.14 4.77 -2.40
C VAL A 109 3.70 5.80 -3.43
N LEU A 110 2.42 6.14 -3.42
CA LEU A 110 1.76 7.06 -4.33
C LEU A 110 1.03 8.12 -3.54
N VAL A 111 1.11 9.38 -4.00
CA VAL A 111 0.33 10.50 -3.45
C VAL A 111 -0.43 11.15 -4.59
N THR A 112 -1.73 11.36 -4.39
CA THR A 112 -2.61 12.03 -5.35
C THR A 112 -2.45 13.55 -5.27
N ALA A 113 -3.03 14.28 -6.21
CA ALA A 113 -3.10 15.74 -6.15
C ALA A 113 -3.81 16.21 -4.86
N ASP A 114 -4.91 15.56 -4.46
CA ASP A 114 -5.60 15.84 -3.20
C ASP A 114 -4.71 15.57 -1.99
N GLY A 115 -3.91 14.49 -2.04
CA GLY A 115 -2.93 14.16 -1.02
C GLY A 115 -1.89 15.27 -0.85
N VAL A 116 -1.30 15.73 -1.94
CA VAL A 116 -0.37 16.88 -1.92
C VAL A 116 -1.05 18.13 -1.38
N GLY A 117 -2.30 18.41 -1.81
CA GLY A 117 -3.09 19.53 -1.29
C GLY A 117 -3.38 19.43 0.21
N ALA A 118 -3.47 18.21 0.74
CA ALA A 118 -3.58 17.92 2.17
C ALA A 118 -2.23 17.90 2.92
N GLY A 119 -1.12 18.21 2.26
CA GLY A 119 0.23 18.24 2.84
C GLY A 119 0.93 16.89 2.90
N GLU A 120 0.42 15.87 2.20
CA GLU A 120 1.06 14.56 2.14
C GLU A 120 2.26 14.54 1.18
N SER A 121 3.28 13.80 1.59
CA SER A 121 4.41 13.36 0.79
C SER A 121 4.44 11.83 0.76
N THR A 122 5.26 11.24 -0.12
CA THR A 122 5.43 9.78 -0.12
C THR A 122 6.01 9.27 1.20
N PHE A 123 6.80 10.07 1.90
CA PHE A 123 7.33 9.71 3.21
C PHE A 123 6.26 9.76 4.31
N THR A 124 5.52 10.85 4.42
CA THR A 124 4.49 10.99 5.46
C THR A 124 3.41 9.93 5.31
N LEU A 125 3.04 9.58 4.08
CA LEU A 125 2.05 8.55 3.80
C LEU A 125 2.56 7.15 4.17
N LEU A 126 3.83 6.83 3.84
CA LEU A 126 4.46 5.58 4.27
C LEU A 126 4.57 5.48 5.79
N GLN A 127 5.01 6.55 6.45
CA GLN A 127 5.15 6.61 7.90
C GLN A 127 3.79 6.46 8.59
N ARG A 128 2.75 7.12 8.08
CA ARG A 128 1.37 7.01 8.57
C ARG A 128 0.87 5.57 8.50
N VAL A 129 1.07 4.89 7.38
CA VAL A 129 0.66 3.49 7.19
C VAL A 129 1.42 2.56 8.12
N LEU A 130 2.75 2.63 8.15
CA LEU A 130 3.57 1.75 9.00
C LEU A 130 3.32 2.00 10.50
N GLY A 131 3.03 3.25 10.87
CA GLY A 131 2.67 3.65 12.22
C GLY A 131 1.43 2.94 12.78
N LEU A 132 0.52 2.45 11.93
CA LEU A 132 -0.63 1.64 12.36
C LEU A 132 -0.22 0.37 13.13
N ALA A 133 0.94 -0.19 12.79
CA ALA A 133 1.53 -1.35 13.45
C ALA A 133 2.67 -0.98 14.42
N GLY A 134 2.87 0.31 14.70
CA GLY A 134 4.01 0.78 15.50
C GLY A 134 5.36 0.64 14.80
N LEU A 135 5.37 0.51 13.46
CA LEU A 135 6.59 0.37 12.67
C LEU A 135 7.11 1.75 12.23
N GLY A 136 8.43 1.92 12.31
CA GLY A 136 9.12 3.12 11.82
C GLY A 136 9.52 3.01 10.35
N THR A 137 9.88 4.15 9.76
CA THR A 137 10.51 4.20 8.44
C THR A 137 11.53 5.34 8.37
N SER A 138 12.49 5.22 7.46
CA SER A 138 13.52 6.24 7.20
C SER A 138 13.30 6.84 5.81
N GLU A 139 13.42 8.16 5.69
CA GLU A 139 13.33 8.87 4.40
C GLU A 139 14.33 8.35 3.37
N GLU A 140 15.47 7.82 3.81
CA GLU A 140 16.52 7.29 2.95
C GLU A 140 16.00 6.16 2.04
N SER A 141 15.10 5.32 2.56
CA SER A 141 14.49 4.20 1.82
C SER A 141 13.64 4.64 0.62
N LEU A 142 13.24 5.91 0.55
CA LEU A 142 12.45 6.47 -0.56
C LEU A 142 13.30 7.31 -1.53
N ARG A 143 14.52 7.68 -1.11
CA ARG A 143 15.43 8.57 -1.86
C ARG A 143 16.45 7.82 -2.72
N MET A 144 16.64 6.51 -2.49
CA MET A 144 17.59 5.71 -3.27
C MET A 144 17.15 5.58 -4.74
N GLN A 145 17.77 6.38 -5.61
CA GLN A 145 17.68 6.22 -7.06
C GLN A 145 18.86 5.40 -7.57
N VAL A 146 18.57 4.26 -8.21
CA VAL A 146 19.05 3.85 -9.55
C VAL A 146 18.49 2.45 -9.82
N PRO A 147 17.52 2.31 -10.74
CA PRO A 147 17.26 1.03 -11.39
C PRO A 147 18.54 0.56 -12.10
N PRO A 148 18.91 -0.72 -12.03
CA PRO A 148 20.10 -1.21 -12.72
C PRO A 148 20.04 -0.87 -14.22
N PRO A 149 21.18 -0.57 -14.86
CA PRO A 149 21.24 -0.31 -16.29
C PRO A 149 20.51 -1.40 -17.07
N ARG A 150 19.75 -1.02 -18.12
CA ARG A 150 19.08 -1.99 -18.99
C ARG A 150 20.09 -3.01 -19.50
N ASP A 151 19.72 -4.27 -19.41
CA ASP A 151 20.51 -5.37 -19.97
C ASP A 151 20.75 -5.13 -21.49
N PRO A 152 22.01 -5.01 -21.94
CA PRO A 152 22.32 -4.78 -23.35
C PRO A 152 21.84 -5.93 -24.24
N PHE A 153 21.67 -7.15 -23.70
CA PHE A 153 21.21 -8.31 -24.46
C PHE A 153 19.69 -8.36 -24.66
N ARG A 154 18.91 -7.61 -23.86
CA ARG A 154 17.45 -7.47 -24.06
C ARG A 154 17.07 -6.30 -24.99
N SER A 155 18.02 -5.44 -25.33
CA SER A 155 17.79 -4.20 -26.10
C SER A 155 17.68 -4.43 -27.62
N ASN A 156 18.24 -5.53 -28.12
CA ASN A 156 18.35 -5.80 -29.56
C ASN A 156 17.16 -6.58 -30.15
N LEU A 157 16.29 -7.17 -29.32
CA LEU A 157 15.15 -7.98 -29.77
C LEU A 157 13.96 -7.19 -30.33
N ARG A 158 14.01 -5.86 -30.35
CA ARG A 158 12.88 -5.00 -30.76
C ARG A 158 13.14 -4.13 -32.00
N ARG A 159 14.25 -4.36 -32.73
CA ARG A 159 14.63 -3.55 -33.89
C ARG A 159 14.51 -4.27 -35.25
N GLU A 160 13.98 -5.48 -35.28
CA GLU A 160 13.71 -6.24 -36.50
C GLU A 160 12.23 -6.62 -36.56
N GLN A 161 11.37 -5.65 -36.90
CA GLN A 161 10.06 -5.84 -37.54
C GLN A 161 9.81 -4.68 -38.50
#